data_AF-A0A126NQ80-F1
#
_entry.id   AF-A0A126NQ80-F1
#
_cell.length_a   1.000
_cell.length_b   1.000
_cell.length_c   1.000
_cell.angle_alpha   90.00
_cell.angle_beta   90.00
_cell.angle_gamma   90.00
#
_symmetry.space_group_name_H-M   'P 1'
#
loop_
_entity.id
_entity.type
_entity.pdbx_description
1 polymer ?
#
loop_
_entity_poly.entity_id
_entity_poly.type
_entity_poly.pdbx_seq_one_letter_code
_entity_poly.pdbx_strand_id
1 'polypeptide(L)'
;MNRSFLLGVVLVAISAPAHASGGTVQFSGRITSPGCATTLEVEAQQLRLDDCPRATQGAAIRVETLDTGSNIPVGSAADPYAATTLMAPLPQAQQRLFSIQYRLAAQSTSSSGYLVQITYL
;
A
#
# COMPACT_ATOMS: atom_id res chain seq x y z
N MET A 1 -37.58 73.27 42.36
CA MET A 1 -37.53 72.47 41.12
C MET A 1 -36.28 71.59 41.18
N ASN A 2 -36.48 70.28 41.44
CA ASN A 2 -35.42 69.27 41.45
C ASN A 2 -34.82 69.10 40.05
N ARG A 3 -33.49 69.05 39.96
CA ARG A 3 -32.77 68.53 38.78
C ARG A 3 -31.77 67.48 39.23
N SER A 4 -32.17 66.22 39.06
CA SER A 4 -31.32 65.04 39.15
C SER A 4 -30.50 64.84 37.87
N PHE A 5 -29.60 63.85 37.94
CA PHE A 5 -29.01 63.05 36.85
C PHE A 5 -27.71 63.63 36.21
N LEU A 6 -26.57 62.93 36.14
CA LEU A 6 -26.30 61.48 36.07
C LEU A 6 -24.97 61.08 36.75
N LEU A 7 -24.98 59.97 37.49
CA LEU A 7 -23.77 59.19 37.79
C LEU A 7 -23.44 58.34 36.56
N GLY A 8 -22.33 58.63 35.89
CA GLY A 8 -21.79 57.79 34.83
C GLY A 8 -21.08 56.57 35.42
N VAL A 9 -21.63 55.38 35.20
CA VAL A 9 -20.95 54.11 35.50
C VAL A 9 -20.02 53.80 34.34
N VAL A 10 -18.71 53.85 34.58
CA VAL A 10 -17.70 53.36 33.63
C VAL A 10 -17.61 51.85 33.80
N LEU A 11 -18.23 51.10 32.90
CA LEU A 11 -18.00 49.66 32.74
C LEU A 11 -16.64 49.45 32.07
N VAL A 12 -15.61 49.22 32.87
CA VAL A 12 -14.31 48.74 32.37
C VAL A 12 -14.48 47.28 31.99
N ALA A 13 -14.66 47.02 30.69
CA ALA A 13 -14.63 45.67 30.14
C ALA A 13 -13.19 45.16 30.21
N ILE A 14 -12.92 44.32 31.22
CA ILE A 14 -11.65 43.61 31.36
C ILE A 14 -11.67 42.45 30.35
N SER A 15 -11.25 42.69 29.12
CA SER A 15 -11.00 41.63 28.15
C SER A 15 -9.76 40.85 28.59
N ALA A 16 -9.95 39.77 29.33
CA ALA A 16 -8.88 38.81 29.58
C ALA A 16 -8.41 38.25 28.23
N PRO A 17 -7.10 38.26 27.91
CA PRO A 17 -6.62 37.58 26.71
C PRO A 17 -6.89 36.09 26.89
N ALA A 18 -7.65 35.50 25.96
CA ALA A 18 -7.76 34.06 25.88
C ALA A 18 -6.36 33.50 25.55
N HIS A 19 -5.68 32.94 26.55
CA HIS A 19 -4.39 32.29 26.35
C HIS A 19 -4.63 31.03 25.51
N ALA A 20 -4.26 31.08 24.22
CA ALA A 20 -4.13 29.87 23.42
C ALA A 20 -2.99 29.04 24.02
N SER A 21 -3.34 28.07 24.87
CA SER A 21 -2.38 27.11 25.41
C SER A 21 -1.91 26.22 24.27
N GLY A 22 -0.73 26.50 23.74
CA GLY A 22 -0.09 25.68 22.72
C GLY A 22 0.32 24.32 23.29
N GLY A 23 0.26 23.28 22.46
CA GLY A 23 0.76 21.94 22.76
C GLY A 23 1.29 21.31 21.48
N THR A 24 2.17 20.31 21.64
CA THR A 24 2.73 19.57 20.50
C THR A 24 1.95 18.28 20.31
N VAL A 25 1.42 18.05 19.11
CA VAL A 25 0.89 16.74 18.71
C VAL A 25 2.00 15.99 18.00
N GLN A 26 2.44 14.88 18.59
CA GLN A 26 3.42 13.98 17.98
C GLN A 26 2.70 12.79 17.37
N PHE A 27 2.85 12.61 16.06
CA PHE A 27 2.41 11.40 15.38
C PHE A 27 3.60 10.46 15.23
N SER A 28 3.41 9.23 15.69
CA SER A 28 4.34 8.12 15.45
C SER A 28 3.59 6.99 14.76
N GLY A 29 4.17 6.46 13.70
CA GLY A 29 3.62 5.32 12.97
C GLY A 29 4.72 4.63 12.17
N ARG A 30 4.52 3.34 11.89
CA ARG A 30 5.40 2.59 11.00
C ARG A 30 4.75 2.56 9.61
N ILE A 31 5.46 3.06 8.60
CA ILE A 31 5.07 2.84 7.21
C ILE A 31 5.61 1.48 6.81
N THR A 32 4.73 0.48 6.74
CA THR A 32 5.02 -0.80 6.08
C THR A 32 4.22 -0.84 4.80
N SER A 33 4.86 -1.06 3.65
CA SER A 33 4.11 -1.46 2.47
C SER A 33 3.63 -2.89 2.72
N PRO A 34 2.31 -3.15 2.80
CA PRO A 34 1.86 -4.54 2.84
C PRO A 34 2.38 -5.22 1.56
N GLY A 35 3.01 -6.38 1.70
CA GLY A 35 3.36 -7.19 0.53
C GLY A 35 2.10 -7.69 -0.18
N CYS A 36 2.27 -8.32 -1.33
CA CYS A 36 1.20 -9.12 -1.92
C CYS A 36 1.07 -10.44 -1.15
N ALA A 37 -0.15 -10.89 -0.88
CA ALA A 37 -0.37 -12.28 -0.50
C ALA A 37 -0.03 -13.16 -1.72
N THR A 38 0.78 -14.20 -1.53
CA THR A 38 1.33 -14.98 -2.63
C THR A 38 0.85 -16.42 -2.53
N THR A 39 0.24 -16.93 -3.59
CA THR A 39 -0.17 -18.34 -3.73
C THR A 39 0.45 -18.91 -5.00
N LEU A 40 1.15 -20.03 -4.88
CA LEU A 40 1.73 -20.74 -6.02
C LEU A 40 1.04 -22.10 -6.15
N GLU A 41 0.30 -22.29 -7.23
CA GLU A 41 -0.40 -23.53 -7.56
C GLU A 41 0.43 -24.31 -8.58
N VAL A 42 1.24 -25.24 -8.08
CA VAL A 42 2.24 -25.97 -8.88
C VAL A 42 1.58 -26.86 -9.95
N GLU A 43 0.50 -27.56 -9.59
CA GLU A 43 -0.24 -28.44 -10.52
C GLU A 43 -0.88 -27.65 -11.67
N ALA A 44 -1.39 -26.45 -11.37
CA ALA A 44 -1.97 -25.55 -12.36
C ALA A 44 -0.93 -24.67 -13.07
N GLN A 45 0.34 -24.75 -12.66
CA GLN A 45 1.45 -23.90 -13.13
C GLN A 45 1.11 -22.41 -13.05
N GLN A 46 0.57 -22.00 -11.90
CA GLN A 46 0.02 -20.66 -11.70
C GLN A 46 0.62 -19.98 -10.47
N LEU A 47 0.92 -18.71 -10.61
CA LEU A 47 1.24 -17.80 -9.51
C LEU A 47 0.08 -16.81 -9.37
N ARG A 48 -0.52 -16.75 -8.19
CA ARG A 48 -1.53 -15.75 -7.84
C ARG A 48 -0.98 -14.79 -6.80
N LEU A 49 -1.12 -13.51 -7.07
CA LEU A 49 -0.77 -12.43 -6.16
C LEU A 49 -2.05 -11.69 -5.80
N ASP A 50 -2.40 -11.72 -4.52
CA ASP A 50 -3.62 -11.14 -3.98
C ASP A 50 -3.31 -9.91 -3.12
N ASP A 51 -4.27 -8.99 -3.07
CA ASP A 51 -4.23 -7.81 -2.20
C ASP A 51 -2.96 -6.96 -2.36
N CYS A 52 -2.39 -6.93 -3.56
CA CYS A 52 -1.22 -6.12 -3.88
C CYS A 52 -1.57 -4.62 -3.78
N PRO A 53 -0.83 -3.82 -2.99
CA PRO A 53 -0.98 -2.37 -3.05
C PRO A 53 -0.74 -1.82 -4.44
N ARG A 54 -1.48 -0.79 -4.88
CA ARG A 54 -1.21 -0.17 -6.19
C ARG A 54 0.23 0.34 -6.36
N ALA A 55 0.92 0.67 -5.26
CA ALA A 55 2.33 1.06 -5.28
C ALA A 55 3.27 -0.06 -5.77
N THR A 56 2.81 -1.32 -5.82
CA THR A 56 3.60 -2.45 -6.37
C THR A 56 3.54 -2.53 -7.90
N GLN A 57 2.70 -1.72 -8.54
CA GLN A 57 2.64 -1.65 -10.01
C GLN A 57 4.01 -1.27 -10.57
N GLY A 58 4.47 -2.02 -11.57
CA GLY A 58 5.79 -1.86 -12.19
C GLY A 58 6.93 -2.61 -11.48
N ALA A 59 6.70 -3.17 -10.28
CA ALA A 59 7.70 -3.98 -9.59
C ALA A 59 8.02 -5.26 -10.38
N ALA A 60 9.28 -5.69 -10.36
CA ALA A 60 9.70 -6.92 -11.05
C ALA A 60 9.34 -8.16 -10.22
N ILE A 61 8.87 -9.21 -10.89
CA ILE A 61 8.62 -10.51 -10.26
C ILE A 61 9.66 -11.52 -10.74
N ARG A 62 10.21 -12.30 -9.80
CA ARG A 62 11.06 -13.46 -10.07
C ARG A 62 10.58 -14.65 -9.25
N VAL A 63 10.56 -15.83 -9.86
CA VAL A 63 10.26 -17.09 -9.16
C VAL A 63 11.44 -18.02 -9.33
N GLU A 64 11.91 -18.60 -8.23
CA GLU A 64 13.07 -19.50 -8.22
C GLU A 64 12.72 -20.79 -7.50
N THR A 65 13.26 -21.91 -7.98
CA THR A 65 13.23 -23.18 -7.25
C THR A 65 14.19 -23.12 -6.06
N LEU A 66 13.78 -23.64 -4.89
CA LEU A 66 14.64 -23.60 -3.70
C LEU A 66 15.78 -24.62 -3.76
N ASP A 67 15.62 -25.72 -4.50
CA ASP A 67 16.60 -26.80 -4.63
C ASP A 67 17.76 -26.44 -5.56
N THR A 68 17.44 -25.85 -6.71
CA THR A 68 18.41 -25.58 -7.77
C THR A 68 18.71 -24.10 -7.96
N GLY A 69 17.92 -23.19 -7.35
CA GLY A 69 18.01 -21.75 -7.59
C GLY A 69 17.66 -21.36 -9.03
N SER A 70 16.98 -22.25 -9.76
CA SER A 70 16.68 -22.05 -11.17
C SER A 70 15.56 -21.04 -11.30
N ASN A 71 15.77 -20.03 -12.15
CA ASN A 71 14.73 -19.05 -12.44
C ASN A 71 13.62 -19.70 -13.27
N ILE A 72 12.40 -19.55 -12.80
CA ILE A 72 11.19 -19.99 -13.49
C ILE A 72 10.63 -18.80 -14.24
N PRO A 73 10.52 -18.88 -15.57
CA PRO A 73 9.83 -17.86 -16.34
C PRO A 73 8.39 -17.73 -15.86
N VAL A 74 8.01 -16.50 -15.55
CA VAL A 74 6.68 -16.11 -15.14
C VAL A 74 6.18 -15.08 -16.13
N GLY A 75 4.97 -15.29 -16.64
CA GLY A 75 4.38 -14.35 -17.56
C GLY A 75 2.87 -14.40 -17.62
N SER A 76 2.33 -13.58 -18.52
CA SER A 76 0.89 -13.55 -18.76
C SER A 76 0.43 -14.87 -19.39
N ALA A 77 -0.88 -15.09 -19.45
CA ALA A 77 -1.42 -16.26 -20.14
C ALA A 77 -1.05 -16.29 -21.64
N ALA A 78 -0.80 -15.13 -22.25
CA ALA A 78 -0.43 -15.01 -23.67
C ALA A 78 1.07 -15.24 -23.91
N ASP A 79 1.93 -14.94 -22.93
CA ASP A 79 3.38 -15.14 -23.02
C ASP A 79 3.96 -15.39 -21.63
N PRO A 80 4.27 -16.65 -21.27
CA PRO A 80 4.85 -17.04 -19.98
C PRO A 80 6.36 -16.72 -19.87
N TYR A 81 7.01 -16.25 -20.94
CA TYR A 81 8.44 -15.96 -20.97
C TYR A 81 8.77 -14.46 -20.99
N ALA A 82 7.76 -13.59 -21.09
CA ALA A 82 7.96 -12.14 -20.99
C ALA A 82 8.49 -11.78 -19.60
N ALA A 83 9.59 -11.01 -19.52
CA ALA A 83 10.08 -10.45 -18.27
C ALA A 83 8.96 -9.63 -17.62
N THR A 84 8.38 -10.13 -16.54
CA THR A 84 7.09 -9.62 -16.08
C THR A 84 7.26 -8.62 -14.95
N THR A 85 6.87 -7.38 -15.25
CA THR A 85 6.54 -6.39 -14.24
C THR A 85 5.10 -6.60 -13.76
N LEU A 86 4.84 -6.27 -12.49
CA LEU A 86 3.51 -6.26 -11.90
C LEU A 86 2.62 -5.26 -12.63
N MET A 87 1.60 -5.75 -13.33
CA MET A 87 0.67 -4.88 -14.05
C MET A 87 -0.67 -4.87 -13.32
N ALA A 88 -0.96 -3.78 -12.62
CA ALA A 88 -2.28 -3.60 -12.04
C ALA A 88 -3.32 -3.46 -13.16
N PRO A 89 -4.48 -4.12 -13.07
CA PRO A 89 -5.61 -3.85 -13.93
C PRO A 89 -5.99 -2.35 -13.88
N LEU A 90 -6.60 -1.86 -14.97
CA LEU A 90 -7.03 -0.46 -15.12
C LEU A 90 -7.70 0.04 -13.82
N PRO A 91 -7.31 1.23 -13.33
CA PRO A 91 -7.77 1.70 -12.05
C PRO A 91 -9.28 1.96 -12.08
N GLN A 92 -10.02 1.18 -11.31
CA GLN A 92 -11.34 1.59 -10.86
C GLN A 92 -11.14 2.66 -9.80
N ALA A 93 -11.82 3.81 -9.94
CA ALA A 93 -11.79 4.86 -8.94
C ALA A 93 -12.09 4.24 -7.58
N GLN A 94 -11.17 4.38 -6.61
CA GLN A 94 -11.22 3.86 -5.22
C GLN A 94 -10.56 2.50 -4.94
N GLN A 95 -10.15 1.69 -5.93
CA GLN A 95 -9.41 0.46 -5.63
C GLN A 95 -7.96 0.78 -5.20
N ARG A 96 -7.61 0.48 -3.94
CA ARG A 96 -6.25 0.63 -3.39
C ARG A 96 -5.39 -0.62 -3.56
N LEU A 97 -6.04 -1.77 -3.69
CA LEU A 97 -5.43 -3.08 -3.85
C LEU A 97 -5.85 -3.68 -5.19
N PHE A 98 -5.05 -4.60 -5.71
CA PHE A 98 -5.37 -5.41 -6.87
C PHE A 98 -4.90 -6.84 -6.68
N SER A 99 -5.56 -7.77 -7.37
CA SER A 99 -5.10 -9.15 -7.52
C SER A 99 -4.76 -9.43 -8.97
N ILE A 100 -3.78 -10.29 -9.20
CA ILE A 100 -3.36 -10.71 -10.55
C ILE A 100 -2.87 -12.15 -10.52
N GLN A 101 -3.01 -12.81 -11.68
CA GLN A 101 -2.57 -14.18 -11.88
C GLN A 101 -1.62 -14.27 -13.07
N TYR A 102 -0.59 -15.08 -12.90
CA TYR A 102 0.45 -15.36 -13.88
C TYR A 102 0.55 -16.87 -14.15
N ARG A 103 1.02 -17.20 -15.34
CA ARG A 103 1.42 -18.56 -15.71
C ARG A 103 2.92 -18.73 -15.52
N LEU A 104 3.29 -19.90 -15.00
CA LEU A 104 4.66 -20.38 -14.96
C LEU A 104 4.94 -21.15 -16.26
N ALA A 105 6.17 -21.11 -16.76
CA ALA A 105 6.56 -21.97 -17.87
C ALA A 105 6.40 -23.45 -17.48
N ALA A 106 5.87 -24.27 -18.40
CA ALA A 106 5.68 -25.70 -18.18
C ALA A 106 7.03 -26.39 -17.93
N GLN A 107 7.08 -27.32 -16.96
CA GLN A 107 8.26 -28.06 -16.44
C GLN A 107 8.96 -27.45 -15.21
N SER A 108 8.36 -26.46 -14.58
CA SER A 108 8.91 -25.81 -13.39
C SER A 108 8.63 -26.57 -12.08
N THR A 109 8.72 -27.91 -12.05
CA THR A 109 8.42 -28.71 -10.86
C THR A 109 9.63 -28.80 -9.93
N SER A 110 9.47 -28.29 -8.70
CA SER A 110 10.44 -28.42 -7.60
C SER A 110 9.89 -29.34 -6.53
N SER A 111 10.75 -30.18 -5.98
CA SER A 111 10.45 -31.03 -4.81
C SER A 111 10.63 -30.33 -3.47
N SER A 112 11.27 -29.15 -3.46
CA SER A 112 11.71 -28.45 -2.24
C SER A 112 10.98 -27.13 -2.00
N GLY A 113 10.22 -26.66 -2.98
CA GLY A 113 9.45 -25.43 -2.92
C GLY A 113 10.03 -24.31 -3.77
N TYR A 114 9.49 -23.12 -3.58
CA TYR A 114 9.77 -21.98 -4.46
C TYR A 114 9.94 -20.70 -3.65
N LEU A 115 10.81 -19.83 -4.13
CA LEU A 115 10.95 -18.46 -3.68
C LEU A 115 10.30 -17.53 -4.69
N VAL A 116 9.36 -16.70 -4.23
CA VAL A 116 8.79 -15.62 -5.04
C VAL A 116 9.37 -14.31 -4.53
N GLN A 117 10.10 -13.61 -5.39
CA GLN A 117 10.69 -12.32 -5.10
C GLN A 117 9.96 -11.22 -5.88
N ILE A 118 9.52 -10.19 -5.15
CA ILE A 118 8.95 -8.97 -5.71
C ILE A 118 9.92 -7.84 -5.41
N THR A 119 10.48 -7.22 -6.45
CA THR A 119 11.46 -6.14 -6.33
C THR A 119 10.82 -4.81 -6.69
N TYR A 120 10.63 -3.97 -5.68
CA TYR A 120 10.11 -2.60 -5.83
C TYR A 120 11.18 -1.69 -6.44
N LEU A 121 10.77 -0.79 -7.35
CA LEU A 121 11.62 0.26 -7.93
C LEU A 121 11.56 1.55 -7.08
#